data_AF-A0A173XAL8-F1
#
_entry.id   AF-A0A173XAL8-F1
#
_cell.length_a   1.000
_cell.length_b   1.000
_cell.length_c   1.000
_cell.angle_alpha   90.00
_cell.angle_beta   90.00
_cell.angle_gamma   90.00
#
_symmetry.space_group_name_H-M   'P 1'
#
loop_
_entity.id
_entity.type
_entity.pdbx_description
1 polymer ?
#
loop_
_entity_poly.entity_id
_entity_poly.type
_entity_poly.pdbx_seq_one_letter_code
_entity_poly.pdbx_strand_id
1 'polypeptide(L)'
;MDKNEAIIRYAMQHGKLDDLKVWLLNGGSVNEYFTSHKQNIKLVIKEKSFSVTAKEAADIVEGMMPIEFSRQDFVNLYFKLSEEKQEELYDEVFSYYPQVIRTKKNPSSKEILDAVKRAHYIYFPDNFYDILSDDDLAECLLYDESMMHNVPENRWNSELAILFSKKLADKGAYYDRIYIPEECQSAIYWENLCKADGYYYRILPEKYKDILSEELILFTLKNSKSYIGPCHLFEVIPDELKTAKVSLLCCLRHFAAIEYLPKRYQIDKFYEILSDHGQNSFLNCIHLNTISKELLLKCIQREEMGFGGKIPQTYWDEELAVVVAGHTDELKIIPNALRTKEVYKTFVSKRGTNIEQVPKNAIDEELCLIAMESNSFAALRYIPENIKTDSFWEKVIDRKLFYKISDLPEKYQEQAWTPEKCHSLSDIPSKLKDEDHVFAYLKTRGHILPSDFEDFQTQKIIDYVMSRTQSSNSKLWLLKYIEPEFRRQVDMHQVLTNCKDAIFLKNLSQDEIRENINAFPENILFAPDWYEEELKIPEDYFEPGYQFTLFDFTA
;
A
#
# COMPACT_ATOMS: atom_id res chain seq x y z
N MET A 1 9.63 -34.77 -20.20
CA MET A 1 8.90 -34.78 -18.90
C MET A 1 7.51 -35.29 -19.19
N ASP A 2 7.15 -36.42 -18.58
CA ASP A 2 5.79 -36.95 -18.69
C ASP A 2 4.85 -36.30 -17.65
N LYS A 3 3.55 -36.57 -17.79
CA LYS A 3 2.50 -36.02 -16.92
C LYS A 3 2.68 -36.44 -15.45
N ASN A 4 3.12 -37.66 -15.18
CA ASN A 4 3.28 -38.19 -13.84
C ASN A 4 4.49 -37.56 -13.15
N GLU A 5 5.61 -37.41 -13.85
CA GLU A 5 6.79 -36.68 -13.37
C GLU A 5 6.44 -35.22 -13.04
N ALA A 6 5.67 -34.54 -13.91
CA ALA A 6 5.21 -33.17 -13.66
C ALA A 6 4.32 -33.08 -12.40
N ILE A 7 3.44 -34.06 -12.17
CA ILE A 7 2.62 -34.17 -10.95
C ILE A 7 3.50 -34.31 -9.70
N ILE A 8 4.51 -35.20 -9.73
CA ILE A 8 5.41 -35.43 -8.59
C ILE A 8 6.23 -34.17 -8.29
N ARG A 9 6.83 -33.54 -9.30
CA ARG A 9 7.60 -32.30 -9.14
C ARG A 9 6.73 -31.17 -8.58
N TYR A 10 5.50 -31.01 -9.09
CA TYR A 10 4.55 -30.04 -8.57
C TYR A 10 4.18 -30.33 -7.11
N ALA A 11 3.94 -31.59 -6.76
CA ALA A 11 3.63 -32.01 -5.39
C ALA A 11 4.79 -31.72 -4.41
N MET A 12 6.04 -31.99 -4.81
CA MET A 12 7.23 -31.70 -3.99
C MET A 12 7.47 -30.20 -3.80
N GLN A 13 7.23 -29.39 -4.84
CA GLN A 13 7.41 -27.94 -4.80
C GLN A 13 6.35 -27.25 -3.93
N HIS A 14 5.13 -27.79 -3.88
CA HIS A 14 4.00 -27.20 -3.15
C HIS A 14 3.72 -27.88 -1.79
N GLY A 15 4.72 -28.57 -1.22
CA GLY A 15 4.68 -29.12 0.15
C GLY A 15 3.78 -30.35 0.35
N LYS A 16 3.30 -30.98 -0.74
CA LYS A 16 2.40 -32.15 -0.67
C LYS A 16 3.12 -33.46 -0.35
N LEU A 17 4.45 -33.48 -0.43
CA LEU A 17 5.31 -34.63 -0.12
C LEU A 17 6.35 -34.29 0.96
N ASP A 18 6.02 -33.35 1.86
CA ASP A 18 6.92 -32.97 2.95
C ASP A 18 7.18 -34.11 3.93
N ASP A 19 6.20 -35.00 4.15
CA ASP A 19 6.37 -36.18 5.02
C ASP A 19 7.38 -37.19 4.43
N LEU A 20 7.41 -37.33 3.09
CA LEU A 20 8.44 -38.11 2.39
C LEU A 20 9.82 -37.47 2.58
N LYS A 21 9.92 -36.15 2.45
CA LYS A 21 11.19 -35.42 2.68
C LYS A 21 11.68 -35.62 4.12
N VAL A 22 10.81 -35.52 5.13
CA VAL A 22 11.13 -35.80 6.54
C VAL A 22 11.61 -37.23 6.73
N TRP A 23 10.93 -38.21 6.12
CA TRP A 23 11.31 -39.62 6.18
C TRP A 23 12.71 -39.87 5.62
N LEU A 24 13.01 -39.32 4.45
CA LEU A 24 14.32 -39.43 3.81
C LEU A 24 15.42 -38.76 4.65
N LEU A 25 15.15 -37.58 5.23
CA LEU A 25 16.09 -36.86 6.10
C LEU A 25 16.40 -37.61 7.40
N ASN A 26 15.45 -38.39 7.93
CA ASN A 26 15.67 -39.28 9.06
C ASN A 26 16.37 -40.61 8.67
N GLY A 27 16.81 -40.76 7.42
CA GLY A 27 17.54 -41.93 6.92
C GLY A 27 16.68 -43.07 6.38
N GLY A 28 15.38 -42.85 6.20
CA GLY A 28 14.48 -43.84 5.60
C GLY A 28 14.63 -43.94 4.09
N SER A 29 14.21 -45.07 3.49
CA SER A 29 14.26 -45.26 2.03
C SER A 29 12.95 -44.87 1.32
N VAL A 30 13.04 -44.49 0.04
CA VAL A 30 11.89 -44.18 -0.83
C VAL A 30 10.93 -45.38 -0.91
N ASN A 31 11.50 -46.56 -1.13
CA ASN A 31 10.73 -47.80 -1.28
C ASN A 31 9.99 -48.18 0.01
N GLU A 32 10.62 -48.02 1.18
CA GLU A 32 9.94 -48.26 2.47
C GLU A 32 8.85 -47.24 2.73
N TYR A 33 9.06 -45.95 2.40
CA TYR A 33 8.05 -44.91 2.59
C TYR A 33 6.77 -45.25 1.83
N PHE A 34 6.87 -45.50 0.52
CA PHE A 34 5.71 -45.79 -0.32
C PHE A 34 5.08 -47.17 -0.01
N THR A 35 5.87 -48.14 0.46
CA THR A 35 5.37 -49.47 0.89
C THR A 35 4.62 -49.41 2.22
N SER A 36 5.08 -48.58 3.16
CA SER A 36 4.48 -48.42 4.49
C SER A 36 3.26 -47.50 4.47
N HIS A 37 3.27 -46.44 3.67
CA HIS A 37 2.21 -45.44 3.65
C HIS A 37 1.13 -45.73 2.59
N LYS A 38 1.40 -46.56 1.57
CA LYS A 38 0.46 -47.05 0.52
C LYS A 38 -0.53 -46.00 0.00
N GLN A 39 -0.12 -44.74 -0.09
CA GLN A 39 -0.99 -43.64 -0.51
C GLN A 39 -0.66 -43.23 -1.94
N ASN A 40 -1.67 -43.26 -2.80
CA ASN A 40 -1.58 -42.64 -4.12
C ASN A 40 -1.46 -41.13 -3.95
N ILE A 41 -0.61 -40.51 -4.76
CA ILE A 41 -0.44 -39.05 -4.75
C ILE A 41 -1.59 -38.45 -5.52
N LYS A 42 -2.49 -37.75 -4.82
CA LYS A 42 -3.63 -37.07 -5.40
C LYS A 42 -3.44 -35.56 -5.36
N LEU A 43 -3.53 -34.91 -6.52
CA LEU A 43 -3.52 -33.46 -6.64
C LEU A 43 -4.82 -32.98 -7.27
N VAL A 44 -5.38 -31.89 -6.74
CA VAL A 44 -6.49 -31.18 -7.38
C VAL A 44 -5.97 -29.81 -7.81
N ILE A 45 -5.99 -29.54 -9.11
CA ILE A 45 -5.56 -28.26 -9.70
C ILE A 45 -6.70 -27.79 -10.61
N LYS A 46 -7.28 -26.62 -10.31
CA LYS A 46 -8.40 -26.02 -11.08
C LYS A 46 -9.50 -27.03 -11.42
N GLU A 47 -10.00 -27.74 -10.40
CA GLU A 47 -11.10 -28.73 -10.50
C GLU A 47 -10.77 -30.03 -11.25
N LYS A 48 -9.57 -30.16 -11.84
CA LYS A 48 -9.06 -31.44 -12.37
C LYS A 48 -8.33 -32.21 -11.27
N SER A 49 -8.62 -33.51 -11.17
CA SER A 49 -7.97 -34.42 -10.22
C SER A 49 -6.93 -35.27 -10.93
N PHE A 50 -5.70 -35.25 -10.43
CA PHE A 50 -4.58 -36.05 -10.88
C PHE A 50 -4.24 -37.09 -9.82
N SER A 51 -3.90 -38.30 -10.24
CA SER A 51 -3.49 -39.38 -9.33
C SER A 51 -2.30 -40.14 -9.90
N VAL A 52 -1.25 -40.30 -9.11
CA VAL A 52 -0.11 -41.19 -9.41
C VAL A 52 -0.11 -42.32 -8.39
N THR A 53 0.05 -43.56 -8.84
CA THR A 53 0.06 -44.69 -7.91
C THR A 53 1.29 -44.66 -7.01
N ALA A 54 1.20 -45.20 -5.80
CA ALA A 54 2.34 -45.24 -4.88
C ALA A 54 3.59 -45.92 -5.48
N LYS A 55 3.39 -46.93 -6.35
CA LYS A 55 4.47 -47.64 -7.03
C LYS A 55 5.15 -46.75 -8.07
N GLU A 56 4.38 -46.15 -8.97
CA GLU A 56 4.91 -45.24 -10.00
C GLU A 56 5.56 -44.01 -9.38
N ALA A 57 4.99 -43.50 -8.28
CA ALA A 57 5.59 -42.41 -7.53
C ALA A 57 6.95 -42.79 -6.93
N ALA A 58 7.09 -44.01 -6.40
CA ALA A 58 8.36 -44.51 -5.89
C ALA A 58 9.40 -44.60 -7.01
N ASP A 59 9.04 -45.19 -8.16
CA ASP A 59 9.92 -45.33 -9.32
C ASP A 59 10.39 -43.96 -9.84
N ILE A 60 9.47 -42.99 -9.96
CA ILE A 60 9.77 -41.63 -10.40
C ILE A 60 10.71 -40.92 -9.41
N VAL A 61 10.41 -40.99 -8.10
CA VAL A 61 11.22 -40.35 -7.07
C VAL A 61 12.60 -40.99 -6.97
N GLU A 62 12.71 -42.31 -7.12
CA GLU A 62 13.99 -43.04 -7.13
C GLU A 62 14.85 -42.62 -8.34
N GLY A 63 14.23 -42.43 -9.51
CA GLY A 63 14.87 -41.86 -10.69
C GLY A 63 15.31 -40.39 -10.53
N MET A 64 14.79 -39.67 -9.53
CA MET A 64 15.16 -38.30 -9.19
C MET A 64 16.30 -38.22 -8.15
N MET A 65 16.78 -39.35 -7.60
CA MET A 65 17.80 -39.35 -6.56
C MET A 65 19.22 -39.01 -7.09
N PRO A 66 20.04 -38.28 -6.32
CA PRO A 66 19.76 -37.72 -5.00
C PRO A 66 18.83 -36.50 -5.08
N ILE A 67 17.82 -36.44 -4.21
CA ILE A 67 17.01 -35.24 -4.05
C ILE A 67 17.85 -34.20 -3.32
N GLU A 68 18.08 -33.05 -3.97
CA GLU A 68 18.68 -31.90 -3.31
C GLU A 68 17.66 -31.27 -2.34
N PHE A 69 18.03 -31.18 -1.07
CA PHE A 69 17.26 -30.45 -0.07
C PHE A 69 17.74 -29.00 -0.01
N SER A 70 16.84 -28.07 -0.29
CA SER A 70 17.13 -26.66 -0.17
C SER A 70 17.18 -26.24 1.31
N ARG A 71 17.80 -25.09 1.59
CA ARG A 71 17.72 -24.46 2.93
C ARG A 71 16.28 -24.27 3.40
N GLN A 72 15.37 -23.99 2.47
CA GLN A 72 13.95 -23.81 2.78
C GLN A 72 13.29 -25.12 3.24
N ASP A 73 13.73 -26.27 2.70
CA ASP A 73 13.25 -27.57 3.16
C ASP A 73 13.66 -27.78 4.62
N PHE A 74 14.90 -27.50 5.00
CA PHE A 74 15.33 -27.59 6.41
C PHE A 74 14.56 -26.64 7.32
N VAL A 75 14.33 -25.39 6.91
CA VAL A 75 13.51 -24.43 7.67
C VAL A 75 12.10 -24.97 7.95
N ASN A 76 11.47 -25.59 6.95
CA ASN A 76 10.10 -26.10 7.06
C ASN A 76 9.98 -27.42 7.82
N LEU A 77 11.01 -28.27 7.75
CA LEU A 77 10.94 -29.66 8.16
C LEU A 77 11.71 -29.97 9.44
N TYR A 78 12.67 -29.14 9.86
CA TYR A 78 13.59 -29.43 10.97
C TYR A 78 12.88 -29.87 12.26
N PHE A 79 11.83 -29.17 12.68
CA PHE A 79 11.07 -29.51 13.90
C PHE A 79 10.23 -30.78 13.80
N LYS A 80 10.10 -31.37 12.61
CA LYS A 80 9.46 -32.67 12.37
C LYS A 80 10.46 -33.83 12.37
N LEU A 81 11.78 -33.55 12.38
CA LEU A 81 12.82 -34.57 12.42
C LEU A 81 12.90 -35.22 13.81
N SER A 82 13.55 -36.38 13.91
CA SER A 82 13.83 -37.02 15.21
C SER A 82 14.76 -36.15 16.06
N GLU A 83 14.71 -36.30 17.40
CA GLU A 83 15.61 -35.55 18.30
C GLU A 83 17.09 -35.77 17.95
N GLU A 84 17.46 -37.01 17.62
CA GLU A 84 18.81 -37.38 17.19
C GLU A 84 19.23 -36.62 15.92
N LYS A 85 18.34 -36.54 14.92
CA LYS A 85 18.63 -35.85 13.66
C LYS A 85 18.64 -34.34 13.82
N GLN A 86 17.80 -33.80 14.71
CA GLN A 86 17.85 -32.39 15.08
C GLN A 86 19.19 -32.04 15.73
N GLU A 87 19.68 -32.87 16.65
CA GLU A 87 20.98 -32.70 17.31
C GLU A 87 22.14 -32.80 16.31
N GLU A 88 22.12 -33.78 15.41
CA GLU A 88 23.13 -33.96 14.35
C GLU A 88 23.23 -32.74 13.42
N LEU A 89 22.08 -32.21 12.99
CA LEU A 89 22.02 -31.10 12.03
C LEU A 89 22.02 -29.72 12.71
N TYR A 90 22.07 -29.65 14.04
CA TYR A 90 21.87 -28.40 14.78
C TYR A 90 22.84 -27.31 14.34
N ASP A 91 24.15 -27.58 14.35
CA ASP A 91 25.16 -26.55 14.06
C ASP A 91 25.05 -26.02 12.62
N GLU A 92 24.75 -26.92 11.66
CA GLU A 92 24.54 -26.54 10.26
C GLU A 92 23.29 -25.67 10.10
N VAL A 93 22.15 -26.12 10.65
CA VAL A 93 20.87 -25.42 10.50
C VAL A 93 20.85 -24.13 11.30
N PHE A 94 21.41 -24.11 12.51
CA PHE A 94 21.50 -22.91 13.35
C PHE A 94 22.28 -21.79 12.67
N SER A 95 23.24 -22.10 11.78
CA SER A 95 24.01 -21.10 11.04
C SER A 95 23.14 -20.19 10.16
N TYR A 96 22.01 -20.68 9.65
CA TYR A 96 21.09 -19.92 8.78
C TYR A 96 19.64 -19.85 9.29
N TYR A 97 19.26 -20.65 10.29
CA TYR A 97 17.94 -20.67 10.89
C TYR A 97 18.00 -20.67 12.43
N PRO A 98 18.15 -19.49 13.06
CA PRO A 98 18.40 -19.38 14.51
C PRO A 98 17.27 -19.91 15.42
N GLN A 99 16.05 -20.03 14.90
CA GLN A 99 14.87 -20.53 15.63
C GLN A 99 15.08 -21.94 16.21
N VAL A 100 16.00 -22.73 15.66
CA VAL A 100 16.30 -24.09 16.14
C VAL A 100 16.92 -24.11 17.53
N ILE A 101 17.41 -22.98 18.07
CA ILE A 101 17.93 -22.91 19.45
C ILE A 101 16.95 -23.44 20.51
N ARG A 102 15.65 -23.39 20.21
CA ARG A 102 14.58 -23.90 21.09
C ARG A 102 14.65 -25.40 21.35
N THR A 103 15.36 -26.16 20.52
CA THR A 103 15.55 -27.61 20.68
C THR A 103 16.81 -27.95 21.49
N LYS A 104 17.68 -26.97 21.73
CA LYS A 104 18.94 -27.18 22.47
C LYS A 104 18.68 -27.32 23.96
N LYS A 105 19.14 -28.43 24.55
CA LYS A 105 18.92 -28.75 25.97
C LYS A 105 19.63 -27.79 26.92
N ASN A 106 20.86 -27.39 26.62
CA ASN A 106 21.70 -26.52 27.48
C ASN A 106 22.37 -25.42 26.65
N PRO A 107 21.62 -24.37 26.23
CA PRO A 107 22.22 -23.24 25.55
C PRO A 107 23.00 -22.34 26.52
N SER A 108 24.04 -21.67 26.04
CA SER A 108 24.69 -20.60 26.78
C SER A 108 24.00 -19.24 26.55
N SER A 109 24.17 -18.30 27.48
CA SER A 109 23.65 -16.93 27.36
C SER A 109 24.05 -16.26 26.03
N LYS A 110 25.29 -16.48 25.57
CA LYS A 110 25.80 -15.95 24.30
C LYS A 110 25.11 -16.54 23.07
N GLU A 111 24.78 -17.83 23.10
CA GLU A 111 24.07 -18.48 21.98
C GLU A 111 22.63 -17.99 21.89
N ILE A 112 21.97 -17.79 23.03
CA ILE A 112 20.63 -17.19 23.08
C ILE A 112 20.66 -15.79 22.49
N LEU A 113 21.62 -14.95 22.93
CA LEU A 113 21.79 -13.60 22.40
C LEU A 113 22.09 -13.59 20.90
N ASP A 114 22.98 -14.46 20.42
CA ASP A 114 23.28 -14.61 18.99
C ASP A 114 22.03 -14.99 18.18
N ALA A 115 21.21 -15.91 18.72
CA ALA A 115 19.98 -16.30 18.07
C ALA A 115 19.00 -15.13 17.93
N VAL A 116 18.78 -14.36 19.00
CA VAL A 116 17.91 -13.17 18.99
C VAL A 116 18.43 -12.10 18.03
N LYS A 117 19.75 -11.90 17.96
CA LYS A 117 20.36 -10.94 17.02
C LYS A 117 20.16 -11.32 15.56
N ARG A 118 20.08 -12.63 15.26
CA ARG A 118 19.94 -13.16 13.88
C ARG A 118 18.49 -13.44 13.47
N ALA A 119 17.56 -13.58 14.43
CA ALA A 119 16.15 -13.76 14.14
C ALA A 119 15.26 -13.09 15.19
N HIS A 120 14.30 -12.29 14.71
CA HIS A 120 13.26 -11.68 15.53
C HIS A 120 12.13 -12.68 15.82
N TYR A 121 11.43 -12.50 16.94
CA TYR A 121 10.27 -13.27 17.38
C TYR A 121 10.58 -14.74 17.69
N ILE A 122 11.68 -14.98 18.41
CA ILE A 122 11.97 -16.32 18.94
C ILE A 122 11.23 -16.48 20.26
N TYR A 123 10.30 -17.43 20.32
CA TYR A 123 9.65 -17.79 21.59
C TYR A 123 10.56 -18.72 22.39
N PHE A 124 11.07 -18.27 23.52
CA PHE A 124 11.90 -19.09 24.39
C PHE A 124 11.08 -19.83 25.46
N PRO A 125 11.50 -21.05 25.84
CA PRO A 125 11.06 -21.67 27.09
C PRO A 125 11.41 -20.79 28.30
N ASP A 126 10.58 -20.78 29.35
CA ASP A 126 10.75 -19.91 30.53
C ASP A 126 12.13 -20.05 31.18
N ASN A 127 12.67 -21.27 31.23
CA ASN A 127 13.97 -21.54 31.83
C ASN A 127 15.15 -20.89 31.08
N PHE A 128 14.96 -20.41 29.85
CA PHE A 128 16.02 -19.72 29.10
C PHE A 128 16.24 -18.29 29.62
N TYR A 129 15.21 -17.64 30.16
CA TYR A 129 15.35 -16.29 30.73
C TYR A 129 16.21 -16.29 31.99
N ASP A 130 16.23 -17.40 32.74
CA ASP A 130 17.07 -17.60 33.93
C ASP A 130 18.56 -17.84 33.56
N ILE A 131 18.84 -18.31 32.34
CA ILE A 131 20.21 -18.52 31.83
C ILE A 131 20.86 -17.19 31.42
N LEU A 132 20.06 -16.25 30.91
CA LEU A 132 20.55 -14.96 30.44
C LEU A 132 21.03 -14.08 31.59
N SER A 133 22.24 -13.55 31.47
CA SER A 133 22.72 -12.47 32.35
C SER A 133 21.86 -11.21 32.17
N ASP A 134 21.85 -10.29 33.15
CA ASP A 134 21.09 -9.04 33.02
C ASP A 134 21.55 -8.19 31.81
N ASP A 135 22.85 -8.18 31.53
CA ASP A 135 23.41 -7.51 30.35
C ASP A 135 22.95 -8.15 29.04
N ASP A 136 23.00 -9.49 28.95
CA ASP A 136 22.58 -10.22 27.75
C ASP A 136 21.05 -10.15 27.55
N LEU A 137 20.27 -10.23 28.63
CA LEU A 137 18.81 -10.09 28.57
C LEU A 137 18.42 -8.67 28.14
N ALA A 138 19.06 -7.64 28.70
CA ALA A 138 18.84 -6.26 28.26
C ALA A 138 19.19 -6.06 26.77
N GLU A 139 20.25 -6.74 26.29
CA GLU A 139 20.61 -6.74 24.88
C GLU A 139 19.58 -7.49 24.02
N CYS A 140 19.08 -8.66 24.47
CA CYS A 140 18.01 -9.40 23.79
C CYS A 140 16.74 -8.55 23.64
N LEU A 141 16.29 -7.91 24.73
CA LEU A 141 15.09 -7.05 24.73
C LEU A 141 15.22 -5.86 23.77
N LEU A 142 16.44 -5.39 23.52
CA LEU A 142 16.73 -4.31 22.58
C LEU A 142 16.67 -4.74 21.11
N TYR A 143 16.86 -6.03 20.83
CA TYR A 143 16.77 -6.61 19.48
C TYR A 143 15.39 -7.18 19.19
N ASP A 144 14.69 -7.70 20.20
CA ASP A 144 13.35 -8.24 20.08
C ASP A 144 12.43 -7.73 21.20
N GLU A 145 11.70 -6.66 20.88
CA GLU A 145 10.74 -6.02 21.78
C GLU A 145 9.62 -6.96 22.23
N SER A 146 9.27 -7.96 21.41
CA SER A 146 8.19 -8.90 21.75
C SER A 146 8.53 -9.75 22.98
N MET A 147 9.83 -9.90 23.27
CA MET A 147 10.29 -10.60 24.46
C MET A 147 9.84 -9.92 25.75
N MET A 148 9.62 -8.59 25.78
CA MET A 148 9.18 -7.86 26.98
C MET A 148 7.91 -8.44 27.61
N HIS A 149 6.99 -8.95 26.79
CA HIS A 149 5.74 -9.57 27.26
C HIS A 149 5.91 -11.02 27.74
N ASN A 150 7.01 -11.66 27.36
CA ASN A 150 7.29 -13.06 27.67
C ASN A 150 8.30 -13.22 28.82
N VAL A 151 9.04 -12.16 29.20
CA VAL A 151 9.92 -12.20 30.38
C VAL A 151 9.07 -12.42 31.63
N PRO A 152 9.32 -13.49 32.42
CA PRO A 152 8.62 -13.73 33.67
C PRO A 152 8.72 -12.55 34.64
N GLU A 153 7.64 -12.20 35.36
CA GLU A 153 7.63 -11.04 36.26
C GLU A 153 8.73 -11.09 37.33
N ASN A 154 9.02 -12.28 37.85
CA ASN A 154 10.07 -12.52 38.83
C ASN A 154 11.51 -12.39 38.28
N ARG A 155 11.67 -12.39 36.95
CA ARG A 155 12.97 -12.18 36.29
C ARG A 155 13.35 -10.70 36.24
N TRP A 156 12.37 -9.80 36.32
CA TRP A 156 12.61 -8.37 36.38
C TRP A 156 13.21 -7.94 37.72
N ASN A 157 14.24 -7.13 37.65
CA ASN A 157 14.86 -6.47 38.79
C ASN A 157 15.27 -5.03 38.40
N SER A 158 15.61 -4.20 39.39
CA SER A 158 15.95 -2.79 39.14
C SER A 158 17.21 -2.60 38.29
N GLU A 159 18.19 -3.49 38.38
CA GLU A 159 19.45 -3.42 37.62
C GLU A 159 19.19 -3.69 36.13
N LEU A 160 18.49 -4.77 35.81
CA LEU A 160 18.02 -5.09 34.44
C LEU A 160 17.21 -3.93 33.83
N ALA A 161 16.24 -3.40 34.58
CA ALA A 161 15.39 -2.31 34.11
C ALA A 161 16.20 -1.04 33.77
N ILE A 162 17.20 -0.71 34.59
CA ILE A 162 18.10 0.42 34.35
C ILE A 162 19.02 0.15 33.15
N LEU A 163 19.62 -1.04 33.06
CA LEU A 163 20.49 -1.42 31.94
C LEU A 163 19.76 -1.35 30.61
N PHE A 164 18.55 -1.93 30.55
CA PHE A 164 17.72 -1.88 29.35
C PHE A 164 17.34 -0.45 28.97
N SER A 165 16.90 0.36 29.95
CA SER A 165 16.57 1.76 29.71
C SER A 165 17.76 2.58 29.20
N LYS A 166 18.98 2.34 29.72
CA LYS A 166 20.19 3.01 29.22
C LYS A 166 20.53 2.60 27.79
N LYS A 167 20.50 1.29 27.49
CA LYS A 167 20.77 0.79 26.13
C LYS A 167 19.80 1.35 25.09
N LEU A 168 18.53 1.51 25.46
CA LEU A 168 17.52 2.17 24.62
C LEU A 168 17.90 3.62 24.31
N ALA A 169 18.27 4.37 25.36
CA ALA A 169 18.71 5.76 25.21
C ALA A 169 19.95 5.87 24.31
N ASP A 170 20.94 5.00 24.49
CA ASP A 170 22.19 4.99 23.71
C ASP A 170 21.97 4.68 22.23
N LYS A 171 21.01 3.79 21.89
CA LYS A 171 20.61 3.54 20.49
C LYS A 171 19.73 4.64 19.90
N GLY A 172 19.28 5.61 20.71
CA GLY A 172 18.29 6.61 20.29
C GLY A 172 16.92 6.00 19.97
N ALA A 173 16.62 4.81 20.53
CA ALA A 173 15.36 4.12 20.35
C ALA A 173 14.43 4.43 21.52
N TYR A 174 13.27 5.03 21.23
CA TYR A 174 12.28 5.42 22.23
C TYR A 174 10.95 4.77 21.86
N TYR A 175 10.54 3.78 22.64
CA TYR A 175 9.35 3.00 22.37
C TYR A 175 8.19 3.44 23.26
N ASP A 176 7.00 3.50 22.68
CA ASP A 176 5.73 3.80 23.35
C ASP A 176 5.16 2.57 24.09
N ARG A 177 5.82 1.40 24.00
CA ARG A 177 5.27 0.13 24.53
C ARG A 177 6.25 -0.66 25.39
N ILE A 178 7.14 0.05 26.08
CA ILE A 178 8.01 -0.60 27.05
C ILE A 178 7.17 -1.04 28.24
N TYR A 179 7.19 -2.34 28.55
CA TYR A 179 6.55 -2.89 29.74
C TYR A 179 7.62 -3.23 30.78
N ILE A 180 7.78 -2.36 31.78
CA ILE A 180 8.57 -2.64 32.98
C ILE A 180 7.61 -2.67 34.19
N PRO A 181 7.66 -3.73 35.02
CA PRO A 181 6.87 -3.81 36.24
C PRO A 181 7.02 -2.58 37.13
N GLU A 182 5.93 -2.11 37.75
CA GLU A 182 5.88 -0.85 38.50
C GLU A 182 6.99 -0.72 39.56
N GLU A 183 7.26 -1.82 40.27
CA GLU A 183 8.31 -1.96 41.30
C GLU A 183 9.73 -1.67 40.76
N CYS A 184 9.96 -1.88 39.45
CA CYS A 184 11.26 -1.77 38.80
C CYS A 184 11.42 -0.47 37.97
N GLN A 185 10.40 0.38 37.89
CA GLN A 185 10.45 1.60 37.08
C GLN A 185 11.38 2.65 37.68
N SER A 186 12.24 3.25 36.85
CA SER A 186 13.23 4.27 37.26
C SER A 186 12.97 5.62 36.59
N ALA A 187 13.69 6.68 37.03
CA ALA A 187 13.65 7.99 36.38
C ALA A 187 14.07 7.92 34.90
N ILE A 188 15.11 7.14 34.57
CA ILE A 188 15.59 6.95 33.19
C ILE A 188 14.51 6.30 32.32
N TYR A 189 13.78 5.32 32.87
CA TYR A 189 12.66 4.70 32.17
C TYR A 189 11.60 5.73 31.77
N TRP A 190 11.16 6.57 32.72
CA TRP A 190 10.16 7.61 32.47
C TRP A 190 10.66 8.72 31.55
N GLU A 191 11.94 9.08 31.65
CA GLU A 191 12.59 10.03 30.74
C GLU A 191 12.56 9.51 29.30
N ASN A 192 12.86 8.23 29.08
CA ASN A 192 12.82 7.61 27.76
C ASN A 192 11.40 7.56 27.18
N LEU A 193 10.39 7.27 28.00
CA LEU A 193 9.00 7.33 27.58
C LEU A 193 8.60 8.75 27.19
N CYS A 194 8.96 9.75 27.99
CA CYS A 194 8.73 11.16 27.66
C CYS A 194 9.42 11.56 26.35
N LYS A 195 10.66 11.11 26.11
CA LYS A 195 11.37 11.31 24.82
C LYS A 195 10.63 10.70 23.64
N ALA A 196 9.93 9.58 23.83
CA ALA A 196 9.15 8.90 22.81
C ALA A 196 7.90 9.71 22.42
N ASP A 197 7.11 10.12 23.42
CA ASP A 197 5.85 10.81 23.17
C ASP A 197 5.39 11.78 24.27
N GLY A 198 4.69 12.83 23.83
CA GLY A 198 4.09 13.81 24.73
C GLY A 198 2.96 13.26 25.62
N TYR A 199 2.34 12.12 25.26
CA TYR A 199 1.37 11.44 26.10
C TYR A 199 1.94 11.05 27.48
N TYR A 200 3.21 10.64 27.56
CA TYR A 200 3.80 10.15 28.81
C TYR A 200 3.98 11.24 29.87
N TYR A 201 4.05 12.51 29.48
CA TYR A 201 4.05 13.63 30.41
C TYR A 201 2.76 13.68 31.23
N ARG A 202 1.64 13.22 30.67
CA ARG A 202 0.33 13.22 31.32
C ARG A 202 0.21 12.13 32.38
N ILE A 203 0.84 10.99 32.15
CA ILE A 203 0.80 9.83 33.06
C ILE A 203 2.07 9.70 33.92
N LEU A 204 2.99 10.67 33.83
CA LEU A 204 4.23 10.71 34.60
C LEU A 204 3.93 10.75 36.11
N PRO A 205 4.38 9.74 36.89
CA PRO A 205 4.16 9.72 38.33
C PRO A 205 4.79 10.92 39.04
N GLU A 206 4.14 11.41 40.10
CA GLU A 206 4.59 12.60 40.85
C GLU A 206 6.05 12.50 41.32
N LYS A 207 6.47 11.30 41.75
CA LYS A 207 7.83 11.02 42.23
C LYS A 207 8.93 11.19 41.17
N TYR A 208 8.57 11.32 39.89
CA TYR A 208 9.51 11.47 38.77
C TYR A 208 9.36 12.79 38.02
N LYS A 209 8.60 13.76 38.53
CA LYS A 209 8.43 15.06 37.87
C LYS A 209 9.68 15.92 37.86
N ASP A 210 10.68 15.59 38.67
CA ASP A 210 11.99 16.25 38.72
C ASP A 210 12.81 16.06 37.43
N ILE A 211 12.49 15.05 36.60
CA ILE A 211 13.12 14.86 35.29
C ILE A 211 12.71 15.91 34.25
N LEU A 212 11.62 16.64 34.49
CA LEU A 212 11.07 17.60 33.53
C LEU A 212 12.02 18.77 33.36
N SER A 213 12.43 19.00 32.12
CA SER A 213 13.30 20.10 31.73
C SER A 213 12.91 20.62 30.35
N GLU A 214 13.29 21.86 30.04
CA GLU A 214 13.09 22.41 28.69
C GLU A 214 13.84 21.57 27.63
N GLU A 215 15.01 21.02 27.97
CA GLU A 215 15.78 20.14 27.07
C GLU A 215 14.99 18.87 26.70
N LEU A 216 14.43 18.18 27.70
CA LEU A 216 13.61 16.99 27.50
C LEU A 216 12.36 17.29 26.65
N ILE A 217 11.69 18.41 26.92
CA ILE A 217 10.52 18.85 26.16
C ILE A 217 10.87 19.14 24.71
N LEU A 218 11.94 19.90 24.47
CA LEU A 218 12.38 20.23 23.12
C LEU A 218 12.86 19.00 22.35
N PHE A 219 13.50 18.05 23.02
CA PHE A 219 13.85 16.76 22.44
C PHE A 219 12.58 16.02 21.99
N THR A 220 11.58 15.95 22.86
CA THR A 220 10.30 15.28 22.57
C THR A 220 9.60 15.93 21.39
N LEU A 221 9.46 17.27 21.40
CA LEU A 221 8.83 18.02 20.32
C LEU A 221 9.59 17.94 18.99
N LYS A 222 10.88 17.60 18.99
CA LYS A 222 11.66 17.38 17.78
C LYS A 222 11.47 15.96 17.22
N ASN A 223 11.39 14.96 18.09
CA ASN A 223 11.49 13.55 17.69
C ASN A 223 10.15 12.79 17.70
N SER A 224 9.18 13.19 18.53
CA SER A 224 7.87 12.54 18.57
C SER A 224 7.19 12.65 17.20
N LYS A 225 6.59 11.54 16.76
CA LYS A 225 5.80 11.46 15.52
C LYS A 225 4.31 11.66 15.78
N SER A 226 3.88 11.70 17.04
CA SER A 226 2.47 11.87 17.38
C SER A 226 1.99 13.26 17.02
N TYR A 227 0.80 13.31 16.42
CA TYR A 227 0.11 14.56 16.16
C TYR A 227 -0.44 15.16 17.46
N ILE A 228 -1.05 14.34 18.33
CA ILE A 228 -1.70 14.79 19.56
C ILE A 228 -0.73 14.92 20.75
N GLY A 229 0.41 14.23 20.70
CA GLY A 229 1.43 14.22 21.77
C GLY A 229 1.86 15.63 22.22
N PRO A 230 2.19 16.57 21.32
CA PRO A 230 2.49 17.96 21.68
C PRO A 230 1.40 18.66 22.49
N CYS A 231 0.12 18.33 22.24
CA CYS A 231 -1.02 18.88 22.98
C CYS A 231 -1.07 18.32 24.41
N HIS A 232 -0.96 17.00 24.58
CA HIS A 232 -0.90 16.36 25.90
C HIS A 232 0.26 16.85 26.75
N LEU A 233 1.44 17.00 26.14
CA LEU A 233 2.60 17.59 26.80
C LEU A 233 2.29 19.02 27.25
N PHE A 234 1.80 19.87 26.36
CA PHE A 234 1.62 21.28 26.65
C PHE A 234 0.51 21.57 27.66
N GLU A 235 -0.49 20.70 27.75
CA GLU A 235 -1.55 20.72 28.76
C GLU A 235 -0.96 20.62 30.19
N VAL A 236 -0.02 19.69 30.40
CA VAL A 236 0.39 19.26 31.75
C VAL A 236 1.73 19.82 32.24
N ILE A 237 2.60 20.31 31.34
CA ILE A 237 3.90 20.86 31.77
C ILE A 237 3.72 22.11 32.66
N PRO A 238 4.61 22.32 33.65
CA PRO A 238 4.62 23.52 34.47
C PRO A 238 4.70 24.81 33.66
N ASP A 239 4.09 25.90 34.16
CA ASP A 239 4.04 27.18 33.43
C ASP A 239 5.43 27.79 33.21
N GLU A 240 6.39 27.54 34.10
CA GLU A 240 7.80 27.93 33.93
C GLU A 240 8.49 27.27 32.73
N LEU A 241 8.07 26.07 32.34
CA LEU A 241 8.61 25.35 31.17
C LEU A 241 7.85 25.68 29.87
N LYS A 242 6.73 26.42 29.95
CA LYS A 242 6.05 27.01 28.80
C LYS A 242 6.78 28.26 28.33
N THR A 243 8.03 28.10 27.89
CA THR A 243 8.82 29.17 27.29
C THR A 243 8.22 29.59 25.94
N ALA A 244 8.66 30.73 25.39
CA ALA A 244 8.19 31.18 24.07
C ALA A 244 8.47 30.13 22.98
N LYS A 245 9.64 29.49 23.04
CA LYS A 245 10.06 28.46 22.10
C LYS A 245 9.22 27.19 22.22
N VAL A 246 9.03 26.68 23.44
CA VAL A 246 8.18 25.51 23.70
C VAL A 246 6.75 25.77 23.25
N SER A 247 6.19 26.91 23.65
CA SER A 247 4.81 27.30 23.31
C SER A 247 4.60 27.37 21.80
N LEU A 248 5.54 27.97 21.06
CA LEU A 248 5.46 28.09 19.61
C LEU A 248 5.51 26.71 18.95
N LEU A 249 6.47 25.85 19.34
CA LEU A 249 6.61 24.52 18.77
C LEU A 249 5.37 23.65 19.03
N CYS A 250 4.81 23.69 20.24
CA CYS A 250 3.56 22.99 20.56
C CYS A 250 2.40 23.46 19.67
N CYS A 251 2.20 24.78 19.54
CA CYS A 251 1.11 25.35 18.75
C CYS A 251 1.28 25.12 17.24
N LEU A 252 2.51 25.14 16.73
CA LEU A 252 2.79 24.81 15.33
C LEU A 252 2.47 23.35 15.02
N ARG A 253 2.82 22.43 15.92
CA ARG A 253 2.58 21.00 15.72
C ARG A 253 1.12 20.61 15.87
N HIS A 254 0.38 21.26 16.78
CA HIS A 254 -1.04 20.96 17.01
C HIS A 254 -1.84 22.22 17.33
N PHE A 255 -2.87 22.51 16.52
CA PHE A 255 -3.66 23.74 16.64
C PHE A 255 -4.34 23.90 18.01
N ALA A 256 -4.85 22.81 18.59
CA ALA A 256 -5.53 22.86 19.89
C ALA A 256 -4.58 23.13 21.08
N ALA A 257 -3.26 23.03 20.89
CA ALA A 257 -2.31 23.41 21.94
C ALA A 257 -2.44 24.89 22.32
N ILE A 258 -3.03 25.72 21.44
CA ILE A 258 -3.30 27.13 21.71
C ILE A 258 -4.19 27.35 22.94
N GLU A 259 -5.03 26.39 23.32
CA GLU A 259 -5.90 26.47 24.50
C GLU A 259 -5.12 26.54 25.81
N TYR A 260 -3.90 25.98 25.82
CA TYR A 260 -3.01 25.95 26.98
C TYR A 260 -1.92 27.03 26.92
N LEU A 261 -2.01 27.95 25.95
CA LEU A 261 -1.04 29.03 25.75
C LEU A 261 -1.09 30.02 26.92
N PRO A 262 0.04 30.29 27.60
CA PRO A 262 0.09 31.27 28.68
C PRO A 262 -0.38 32.65 28.24
N LYS A 263 -1.11 33.36 29.11
CA LYS A 263 -1.68 34.70 28.82
C LYS A 263 -0.64 35.71 28.30
N ARG A 264 0.61 35.60 28.76
CA ARG A 264 1.75 36.44 28.33
C ARG A 264 2.08 36.34 26.83
N TYR A 265 1.64 35.28 26.15
CA TYR A 265 1.90 35.03 24.72
C TYR A 265 0.65 35.14 23.85
N GLN A 266 -0.53 35.45 24.42
CA GLN A 266 -1.77 35.66 23.67
C GLN A 266 -1.77 37.06 23.04
N ILE A 267 -0.94 37.25 22.02
CA ILE A 267 -0.74 38.51 21.31
C ILE A 267 -0.66 38.25 19.80
N ASP A 268 -1.06 39.23 18.98
CA ASP A 268 -1.09 39.11 17.52
C ASP A 268 0.24 38.63 16.93
N LYS A 269 1.37 39.09 17.45
CA LYS A 269 2.68 38.69 16.92
C LYS A 269 2.93 37.19 17.05
N PHE A 270 2.43 36.54 18.10
CA PHE A 270 2.56 35.10 18.29
C PHE A 270 1.72 34.33 17.27
N TYR A 271 0.45 34.73 17.11
CA TYR A 271 -0.48 34.14 16.14
C TYR A 271 -0.05 34.37 14.69
N GLU A 272 0.56 35.53 14.39
CA GLU A 272 1.12 35.82 13.07
C GLU A 272 2.21 34.81 12.69
N ILE A 273 3.09 34.44 13.63
CA ILE A 273 4.12 33.42 13.39
C ILE A 273 3.47 32.06 13.10
N LEU A 274 2.43 31.67 13.83
CA LEU A 274 1.68 30.43 13.53
C LEU A 274 1.12 30.46 12.11
N SER A 275 0.51 31.58 11.72
CA SER A 275 -0.04 31.79 10.39
C SER A 275 1.03 31.78 9.29
N ASP A 276 2.21 32.38 9.53
CA ASP A 276 3.35 32.37 8.60
C ASP A 276 3.84 30.94 8.30
N HIS A 277 3.59 30.01 9.22
CA HIS A 277 3.92 28.59 9.09
C HIS A 277 2.71 27.70 8.73
N GLY A 278 1.61 28.29 8.25
CA GLY A 278 0.44 27.57 7.75
C GLY A 278 -0.49 27.00 8.83
N GLN A 279 -0.25 27.31 10.10
CA GLN A 279 -1.12 26.90 11.19
C GLN A 279 -2.18 27.98 11.42
N ASN A 280 -3.27 27.98 10.64
CA ASN A 280 -4.41 28.89 10.85
C ASN A 280 -5.57 28.23 11.60
N SER A 281 -5.55 26.90 11.77
CA SER A 281 -6.61 26.15 12.45
C SER A 281 -6.79 26.54 13.93
N PHE A 282 -5.83 27.25 14.54
CA PHE A 282 -5.97 27.78 15.90
C PHE A 282 -7.14 28.77 16.02
N LEU A 283 -7.57 29.40 14.91
CA LEU A 283 -8.72 30.30 14.87
C LEU A 283 -10.01 29.61 15.37
N ASN A 284 -10.11 28.29 15.25
CA ASN A 284 -11.24 27.51 15.74
C ASN A 284 -11.22 27.31 17.27
N CYS A 285 -10.08 27.51 17.91
CA CYS A 285 -9.86 27.30 19.35
C CYS A 285 -9.82 28.61 20.16
N ILE A 286 -9.79 29.76 19.49
CA ILE A 286 -9.74 31.07 20.15
C ILE A 286 -11.01 31.89 19.90
N HIS A 287 -11.30 32.83 20.81
CA HIS A 287 -12.30 33.85 20.53
C HIS A 287 -11.72 34.90 19.59
N LEU A 288 -12.30 35.06 18.39
CA LEU A 288 -11.77 35.95 17.34
C LEU A 288 -11.72 37.45 17.74
N ASN A 289 -12.42 37.85 18.80
CA ASN A 289 -12.33 39.21 19.36
C ASN A 289 -11.03 39.45 20.17
N THR A 290 -10.20 38.42 20.37
CA THR A 290 -8.91 38.51 21.07
C THR A 290 -7.74 38.84 20.14
N ILE A 291 -7.96 38.80 18.82
CA ILE A 291 -6.97 39.15 17.79
C ILE A 291 -7.43 40.36 16.98
N SER A 292 -6.51 41.11 16.39
CA SER A 292 -6.88 42.19 15.47
C SER A 292 -7.56 41.70 14.19
N LYS A 293 -8.30 42.61 13.54
CA LYS A 293 -8.91 42.35 12.23
C LYS A 293 -7.83 42.13 11.16
N GLU A 294 -6.74 42.89 11.22
CA GLU A 294 -5.62 42.80 10.28
C GLU A 294 -4.97 41.40 10.33
N LEU A 295 -4.79 40.85 11.53
CA LEU A 295 -4.29 39.48 11.69
C LEU A 295 -5.30 38.45 11.17
N LEU A 296 -6.60 38.58 11.51
CA LEU A 296 -7.63 37.67 11.00
C LEU A 296 -7.64 37.62 9.47
N LEU A 297 -7.57 38.78 8.82
CA LEU A 297 -7.54 38.89 7.36
C LEU A 297 -6.32 38.19 6.76
N LYS A 298 -5.12 38.38 7.35
CA LYS A 298 -3.91 37.64 6.96
C LYS A 298 -4.06 36.13 7.11
N CYS A 299 -4.65 35.67 8.22
CA CYS A 299 -4.85 34.24 8.45
C CYS A 299 -5.78 33.62 7.41
N ILE A 300 -6.93 34.26 7.12
CA ILE A 300 -7.89 33.74 6.14
C ILE A 300 -7.26 33.69 4.73
N GLN A 301 -6.53 34.73 4.32
CA GLN A 301 -5.87 34.77 3.01
C GLN A 301 -4.83 33.67 2.80
N ARG A 302 -4.30 33.09 3.88
CA ARG A 302 -3.30 32.01 3.85
C ARG A 302 -3.92 30.62 4.05
N GLU A 303 -5.23 30.54 4.25
CA GLU A 303 -5.91 29.31 4.60
C GLU A 303 -6.27 28.48 3.35
N GLU A 304 -5.70 27.29 3.23
CA GLU A 304 -5.97 26.41 2.07
C GLU A 304 -7.29 25.62 2.24
N MET A 305 -7.61 25.21 3.47
CA MET A 305 -8.69 24.27 3.81
C MET A 305 -10.07 24.94 3.98
N GLY A 306 -10.12 26.26 3.86
CA GLY A 306 -11.33 27.07 3.95
C GLY A 306 -11.73 27.47 5.37
N PHE A 307 -12.44 28.59 5.48
CA PHE A 307 -12.79 29.27 6.72
C PHE A 307 -14.28 29.08 7.08
N GLY A 308 -14.53 28.62 8.31
CA GLY A 308 -15.87 28.39 8.88
C GLY A 308 -16.15 29.11 10.21
N GLY A 309 -15.25 29.99 10.65
CA GLY A 309 -15.35 30.64 11.96
C GLY A 309 -16.44 31.72 12.06
N LYS A 310 -16.99 31.93 13.26
CA LYS A 310 -17.93 33.04 13.53
C LYS A 310 -17.17 34.36 13.69
N ILE A 311 -17.14 35.16 12.63
CA ILE A 311 -16.48 36.48 12.63
C ILE A 311 -17.26 37.49 13.50
N PRO A 312 -16.59 38.27 14.37
CA PRO A 312 -17.22 39.34 15.14
C PRO A 312 -17.90 40.37 14.23
N GLN A 313 -19.11 40.81 14.61
CA GLN A 313 -19.90 41.72 13.76
C GLN A 313 -19.16 43.04 13.45
N THR A 314 -18.29 43.49 14.35
CA THR A 314 -17.49 44.71 14.25
C THR A 314 -16.38 44.64 13.20
N TYR A 315 -16.01 43.45 12.71
CA TYR A 315 -14.91 43.29 11.75
C TYR A 315 -15.37 43.38 10.29
N TRP A 316 -16.67 43.15 10.05
CA TRP A 316 -17.23 43.12 8.71
C TRP A 316 -17.17 44.47 8.00
N ASP A 317 -16.57 44.45 6.82
CA ASP A 317 -16.63 45.46 5.78
C ASP A 317 -16.57 44.80 4.40
N GLU A 318 -16.55 45.60 3.34
CA GLU A 318 -16.53 45.10 1.97
C GLU A 318 -15.28 44.25 1.67
N GLU A 319 -14.11 44.66 2.16
CA GLU A 319 -12.85 43.94 1.95
C GLU A 319 -12.89 42.55 2.61
N LEU A 320 -13.26 42.47 3.90
CA LEU A 320 -13.33 41.20 4.61
C LEU A 320 -14.40 40.28 4.00
N ALA A 321 -15.52 40.84 3.53
CA ALA A 321 -16.56 40.06 2.85
C ALA A 321 -16.04 39.35 1.59
N VAL A 322 -15.29 40.06 0.75
CA VAL A 322 -14.67 39.48 -0.46
C VAL A 322 -13.61 38.44 -0.09
N VAL A 323 -12.75 38.72 0.91
CA VAL A 323 -11.74 37.76 1.37
C VAL A 323 -12.39 36.48 1.89
N VAL A 324 -13.40 36.58 2.75
CA VAL A 324 -14.12 35.41 3.28
C VAL A 324 -14.82 34.64 2.16
N ALA A 325 -15.40 35.33 1.18
CA ALA A 325 -16.05 34.69 0.03
C ALA A 325 -15.10 33.74 -0.73
N GLY A 326 -13.82 34.09 -0.86
CA GLY A 326 -12.83 33.22 -1.52
C GLY A 326 -12.38 32.01 -0.71
N HIS A 327 -12.72 31.96 0.58
CA HIS A 327 -12.22 30.95 1.51
C HIS A 327 -13.33 30.17 2.21
N THR A 328 -14.59 30.56 2.10
CA THR A 328 -15.71 29.83 2.72
C THR A 328 -16.50 29.00 1.70
N ASP A 329 -17.14 27.93 2.17
CA ASP A 329 -18.14 27.17 1.42
C ASP A 329 -19.59 27.58 1.77
N GLU A 330 -19.77 28.51 2.72
CA GLU A 330 -21.08 28.91 3.23
C GLU A 330 -21.33 30.42 3.05
N LEU A 331 -22.13 30.79 2.04
CA LEU A 331 -22.46 32.20 1.77
C LEU A 331 -23.19 32.88 2.95
N LYS A 332 -23.89 32.09 3.77
CA LYS A 332 -24.63 32.57 4.95
C LYS A 332 -23.74 33.19 6.03
N ILE A 333 -22.44 32.88 6.05
CA ILE A 333 -21.48 33.48 7.00
C ILE A 333 -21.33 34.98 6.73
N ILE A 334 -21.41 35.39 5.46
CA ILE A 334 -21.30 36.79 5.05
C ILE A 334 -22.65 37.49 5.31
N PRO A 335 -22.68 38.64 6.02
CA PRO A 335 -23.89 39.42 6.25
C PRO A 335 -24.59 39.80 4.95
N ASN A 336 -25.92 39.70 4.92
CA ASN A 336 -26.72 39.98 3.72
C ASN A 336 -26.41 41.34 3.08
N ALA A 337 -26.17 42.37 3.90
CA ALA A 337 -25.86 43.73 3.44
C ALA A 337 -24.55 43.85 2.64
N LEU A 338 -23.63 42.88 2.78
CA LEU A 338 -22.32 42.87 2.13
C LEU A 338 -22.23 41.88 0.98
N ARG A 339 -23.32 41.16 0.64
CA ARG A 339 -23.35 40.20 -0.48
C ARG A 339 -23.50 40.90 -1.83
N THR A 340 -22.42 41.55 -2.25
CA THR A 340 -22.31 42.28 -3.52
C THR A 340 -22.05 41.32 -4.69
N LYS A 341 -22.10 41.84 -5.93
CA LYS A 341 -21.73 41.07 -7.13
C LYS A 341 -20.31 40.52 -7.03
N GLU A 342 -19.39 41.28 -6.46
CA GLU A 342 -17.99 40.85 -6.28
C GLU A 342 -17.90 39.66 -5.33
N VAL A 343 -18.59 39.70 -4.18
CA VAL A 343 -18.68 38.57 -3.25
C VAL A 343 -19.19 37.31 -3.94
N TYR A 344 -20.25 37.40 -4.75
CA TYR A 344 -20.75 36.24 -5.49
C TYR A 344 -19.73 35.70 -6.50
N LYS A 345 -19.04 36.58 -7.24
CA LYS A 345 -17.98 36.17 -8.18
C LYS A 345 -16.86 35.42 -7.47
N THR A 346 -16.34 35.96 -6.38
CA THR A 346 -15.27 35.33 -5.59
C THR A 346 -15.71 34.01 -4.96
N PHE A 347 -16.96 33.94 -4.47
CA PHE A 347 -17.51 32.74 -3.86
C PHE A 347 -17.72 31.60 -4.86
N VAL A 348 -18.19 31.92 -6.07
CA VAL A 348 -18.46 30.95 -7.14
C VAL A 348 -17.18 30.51 -7.84
N SER A 349 -16.16 31.37 -7.97
CA SER A 349 -14.88 31.01 -8.59
C SER A 349 -14.13 29.94 -7.79
N LYS A 350 -14.28 29.93 -6.46
CA LYS A 350 -13.68 28.91 -5.58
C LYS A 350 -14.23 27.51 -5.85
N ARG A 351 -15.56 27.37 -5.96
CA ARG A 351 -16.25 26.13 -6.32
C ARG A 351 -17.50 26.45 -7.12
N GLY A 352 -17.55 26.00 -8.37
CA GLY A 352 -18.68 26.29 -9.27
C GLY A 352 -20.06 25.85 -8.74
N THR A 353 -20.12 24.83 -7.89
CA THR A 353 -21.37 24.39 -7.24
C THR A 353 -21.96 25.43 -6.29
N ASN A 354 -21.15 26.35 -5.77
CA ASN A 354 -21.58 27.40 -4.85
C ASN A 354 -22.63 28.34 -5.44
N ILE A 355 -22.80 28.36 -6.77
CA ILE A 355 -23.86 29.11 -7.45
C ILE A 355 -25.26 28.72 -6.95
N GLU A 356 -25.45 27.51 -6.42
CA GLU A 356 -26.73 27.07 -5.84
C GLU A 356 -27.16 27.90 -4.61
N GLN A 357 -26.20 28.49 -3.89
CA GLN A 357 -26.46 29.32 -2.71
C GLN A 357 -26.71 30.79 -3.09
N VAL A 358 -26.39 31.19 -4.32
CA VAL A 358 -26.58 32.56 -4.79
C VAL A 358 -28.08 32.80 -5.05
N PRO A 359 -28.65 33.94 -4.61
CA PRO A 359 -30.03 34.28 -4.91
C PRO A 359 -30.31 34.24 -6.42
N LYS A 360 -31.40 33.58 -6.84
CA LYS A 360 -31.73 33.38 -8.26
C LYS A 360 -31.76 34.67 -9.09
N ASN A 361 -32.14 35.79 -8.48
CA ASN A 361 -32.18 37.12 -9.11
C ASN A 361 -30.80 37.77 -9.29
N ALA A 362 -29.76 37.26 -8.63
CA ALA A 362 -28.37 37.70 -8.76
C ALA A 362 -27.56 36.82 -9.72
N ILE A 363 -28.11 35.69 -10.18
CA ILE A 363 -27.47 34.82 -11.15
C ILE A 363 -27.63 35.40 -12.55
N ASP A 364 -26.50 35.73 -13.18
CA ASP A 364 -26.41 36.14 -14.57
C ASP A 364 -25.50 35.19 -15.37
N GLU A 365 -25.43 35.39 -16.69
CA GLU A 365 -24.60 34.57 -17.57
C GLU A 365 -23.11 34.61 -17.20
N GLU A 366 -22.61 35.78 -16.78
CA GLU A 366 -21.21 35.96 -16.36
C GLU A 366 -20.88 35.07 -15.15
N LEU A 367 -21.74 35.07 -14.13
CA LEU A 367 -21.57 34.23 -12.94
C LEU A 367 -21.67 32.74 -13.26
N CYS A 368 -22.55 32.35 -14.19
CA CYS A 368 -22.65 30.98 -14.65
C CYS A 368 -21.37 30.51 -15.37
N LEU A 369 -20.75 31.37 -16.19
CA LEU A 369 -19.48 31.05 -16.85
C LEU A 369 -18.33 30.93 -15.84
N ILE A 370 -18.27 31.80 -14.82
CA ILE A 370 -17.30 31.68 -13.72
C ILE A 370 -17.48 30.35 -12.97
N ALA A 371 -18.73 29.92 -12.74
CA ALA A 371 -19.01 28.63 -12.12
C ALA A 371 -18.48 27.47 -12.98
N MET A 372 -18.69 27.54 -14.30
CA MET A 372 -18.23 26.54 -15.25
C MET A 372 -16.70 26.49 -15.37
N GLU A 373 -16.02 27.64 -15.24
CA GLU A 373 -14.55 27.74 -15.18
C GLU A 373 -13.97 27.03 -13.94
N SER A 374 -14.67 27.12 -12.81
CA SER A 374 -14.26 26.46 -11.56
C SER A 374 -14.46 24.94 -11.60
N ASN A 375 -15.66 24.47 -11.97
CA ASN A 375 -15.98 23.05 -12.08
C ASN A 375 -17.21 22.84 -12.97
N SER A 376 -17.00 22.76 -14.29
CA SER A 376 -18.06 22.63 -15.29
C SER A 376 -18.99 21.44 -15.06
N PHE A 377 -18.43 20.27 -14.70
CA PHE A 377 -19.21 19.06 -14.45
C PHE A 377 -20.27 19.26 -13.36
N ALA A 378 -19.87 19.85 -12.23
CA ALA A 378 -20.76 20.01 -11.09
C ALA A 378 -21.63 21.29 -11.19
N ALA A 379 -21.08 22.38 -11.73
CA ALA A 379 -21.77 23.65 -11.88
C ALA A 379 -22.97 23.57 -12.82
N LEU A 380 -22.86 22.81 -13.92
CA LEU A 380 -23.90 22.74 -14.97
C LEU A 380 -25.28 22.34 -14.44
N ARG A 381 -25.32 21.54 -13.35
CA ARG A 381 -26.56 21.09 -12.70
C ARG A 381 -27.34 22.22 -12.00
N TYR A 382 -26.66 23.31 -11.66
CA TYR A 382 -27.22 24.44 -10.92
C TYR A 382 -27.45 25.68 -11.78
N ILE A 383 -27.01 25.65 -13.04
CA ILE A 383 -27.25 26.73 -13.99
C ILE A 383 -28.74 26.76 -14.37
N PRO A 384 -29.43 27.91 -14.19
CA PRO A 384 -30.83 28.04 -14.57
C PRO A 384 -31.06 27.81 -16.07
N GLU A 385 -32.14 27.10 -16.41
CA GLU A 385 -32.49 26.79 -17.81
C GLU A 385 -32.66 28.06 -18.68
N ASN A 386 -33.11 29.17 -18.10
CA ASN A 386 -33.25 30.44 -18.83
C ASN A 386 -31.91 31.08 -19.24
N ILE A 387 -30.78 30.62 -18.69
CA ILE A 387 -29.43 31.08 -19.07
C ILE A 387 -28.82 30.20 -20.17
N LYS A 388 -29.28 28.95 -20.33
CA LYS A 388 -28.76 27.94 -21.28
C LYS A 388 -29.18 28.23 -22.74
N THR A 389 -28.94 29.45 -23.19
CA THR A 389 -29.19 29.93 -24.55
C THR A 389 -28.08 29.48 -25.51
N ASP A 390 -28.29 29.66 -26.81
CA ASP A 390 -27.26 29.38 -27.83
C ASP A 390 -25.98 30.18 -27.57
N SER A 391 -26.09 31.46 -27.18
CA SER A 391 -24.92 32.30 -26.85
C SER A 391 -24.13 31.76 -25.64
N PHE A 392 -24.81 31.22 -24.64
CA PHE A 392 -24.15 30.59 -23.49
C PHE A 392 -23.37 29.35 -23.91
N TRP A 393 -23.97 28.44 -24.69
CA TRP A 393 -23.30 27.22 -25.15
C TRP A 393 -22.12 27.52 -26.08
N GLU A 394 -22.24 28.52 -26.97
CA GLU A 394 -21.13 28.99 -27.80
C GLU A 394 -19.94 29.44 -26.94
N LYS A 395 -20.17 30.20 -25.85
CA LYS A 395 -19.11 30.61 -24.92
C LYS A 395 -18.52 29.43 -24.14
N VAL A 396 -19.35 28.46 -23.73
CA VAL A 396 -18.91 27.22 -23.08
C VAL A 396 -17.97 26.43 -24.00
N ILE A 397 -18.28 26.35 -25.29
CA ILE A 397 -17.46 25.63 -26.27
C ILE A 397 -16.16 26.40 -26.55
N ASP A 398 -16.25 27.69 -26.83
CA ASP A 398 -15.10 28.57 -27.14
C ASP A 398 -14.06 28.54 -26.01
N ARG A 399 -14.52 28.62 -24.75
CA ARG A 399 -13.68 28.54 -23.56
C ARG A 399 -13.40 27.12 -23.07
N LYS A 400 -13.92 26.09 -23.75
CA LYS A 400 -13.78 24.66 -23.40
C LYS A 400 -14.24 24.31 -21.98
N LEU A 401 -15.30 24.96 -21.51
CA LEU A 401 -15.86 24.85 -20.15
C LEU A 401 -16.82 23.65 -19.99
N PHE A 402 -16.39 22.46 -20.40
CA PHE A 402 -17.16 21.24 -20.25
C PHE A 402 -16.22 20.06 -19.94
N TYR A 403 -16.75 19.06 -19.24
CA TYR A 403 -15.98 17.89 -18.83
C TYR A 403 -15.94 16.84 -19.95
N LYS A 404 -17.10 16.43 -20.44
CA LYS A 404 -17.25 15.49 -21.56
C LYS A 404 -18.20 16.04 -22.63
N ILE A 405 -18.07 15.54 -23.86
CA ILE A 405 -18.90 15.98 -24.99
C ILE A 405 -20.38 15.72 -24.73
N SER A 406 -20.70 14.60 -24.08
CA SER A 406 -22.09 14.24 -23.73
C SER A 406 -22.75 15.16 -22.69
N ASP A 407 -22.01 16.10 -22.06
CA ASP A 407 -22.60 17.13 -21.20
C ASP A 407 -23.27 18.25 -22.02
N LEU A 408 -22.90 18.38 -23.30
CA LEU A 408 -23.42 19.40 -24.20
C LEU A 408 -24.70 18.91 -24.90
N PRO A 409 -25.64 19.83 -25.24
CA PRO A 409 -26.77 19.48 -26.09
C PRO A 409 -26.32 18.88 -27.42
N GLU A 410 -27.06 17.90 -27.95
CA GLU A 410 -26.71 17.13 -29.16
C GLU A 410 -26.28 18.00 -30.35
N LYS A 411 -26.95 19.14 -30.57
CA LYS A 411 -26.64 20.15 -31.60
C LYS A 411 -25.17 20.61 -31.57
N TYR A 412 -24.53 20.63 -30.40
CA TYR A 412 -23.20 21.19 -30.20
C TYR A 412 -22.09 20.14 -30.07
N GLN A 413 -22.44 18.86 -29.96
CA GLN A 413 -21.47 17.79 -29.68
C GLN A 413 -20.47 17.61 -30.82
N GLU A 414 -20.93 17.66 -32.07
CA GLU A 414 -20.06 17.56 -33.25
C GLU A 414 -19.05 18.71 -33.32
N GLN A 415 -19.50 19.94 -33.05
CA GLN A 415 -18.64 21.13 -33.06
C GLN A 415 -17.62 21.12 -31.91
N ALA A 416 -18.01 20.60 -30.75
CA ALA A 416 -17.17 20.59 -29.55
C ALA A 416 -16.20 19.40 -29.50
N TRP A 417 -16.39 18.40 -30.36
CA TRP A 417 -15.62 17.16 -30.31
C TRP A 417 -14.13 17.42 -30.54
N THR A 418 -13.32 16.91 -29.62
CA THR A 418 -11.85 16.88 -29.71
C THR A 418 -11.35 15.59 -29.06
N PRO A 419 -10.29 14.96 -29.59
CA PRO A 419 -9.81 13.68 -29.07
C PRO A 419 -9.28 13.77 -27.63
N GLU A 420 -8.89 14.96 -27.15
CA GLU A 420 -8.42 15.19 -25.77
C GLU A 420 -9.55 15.21 -24.74
N LYS A 421 -10.78 15.56 -25.17
CA LYS A 421 -11.98 15.65 -24.30
C LYS A 421 -12.84 14.37 -24.32
N CYS A 422 -12.36 13.34 -25.01
CA CYS A 422 -13.00 12.05 -25.11
C CYS A 422 -12.49 11.12 -23.99
N HIS A 423 -13.39 10.50 -23.22
CA HIS A 423 -13.01 9.56 -22.16
C HIS A 423 -13.21 8.09 -22.55
N SER A 424 -14.13 7.81 -23.48
CA SER A 424 -14.40 6.47 -24.00
C SER A 424 -14.82 6.53 -25.46
N LEU A 425 -14.85 5.39 -26.17
CA LEU A 425 -15.30 5.38 -27.57
C LEU A 425 -16.78 5.78 -27.72
N SER A 426 -17.57 5.61 -26.67
CA SER A 426 -18.97 6.05 -26.58
C SER A 426 -19.14 7.57 -26.52
N ASP A 427 -18.11 8.34 -26.16
CA ASP A 427 -18.16 9.81 -26.18
C ASP A 427 -17.99 10.39 -27.60
N ILE A 428 -17.60 9.58 -28.58
CA ILE A 428 -17.52 10.00 -29.98
C ILE A 428 -18.96 10.08 -30.52
N PRO A 429 -19.43 11.26 -30.98
CA PRO A 429 -20.77 11.40 -31.54
C PRO A 429 -21.01 10.37 -32.64
N SER A 430 -22.21 9.80 -32.70
CA SER A 430 -22.54 8.70 -33.62
C SER A 430 -22.23 9.03 -35.09
N LYS A 431 -22.38 10.30 -35.50
CA LYS A 431 -22.05 10.77 -36.85
C LYS A 431 -20.55 10.87 -37.15
N LEU A 432 -19.70 10.87 -36.12
CA LEU A 432 -18.24 10.95 -36.21
C LEU A 432 -17.55 9.62 -35.87
N LYS A 433 -18.30 8.57 -35.52
CA LYS A 433 -17.72 7.29 -35.06
C LYS A 433 -17.19 6.46 -36.24
N ASP A 434 -16.02 6.86 -36.75
CA ASP A 434 -15.26 6.20 -37.81
C ASP A 434 -13.81 5.86 -37.38
N GLU A 435 -13.05 5.19 -38.25
CA GLU A 435 -11.66 4.80 -37.96
C GLU A 435 -10.77 6.01 -37.63
N ASP A 436 -10.93 7.13 -38.34
CA ASP A 436 -10.06 8.31 -38.20
C ASP A 436 -10.23 8.98 -36.84
N HIS A 437 -11.48 9.12 -36.37
CA HIS A 437 -11.78 9.70 -35.07
C HIS A 437 -11.37 8.77 -33.92
N VAL A 438 -11.55 7.45 -34.08
CA VAL A 438 -11.04 6.46 -33.11
C VAL A 438 -9.52 6.49 -33.07
N PHE A 439 -8.83 6.62 -34.22
CA PHE A 439 -7.37 6.79 -34.25
C PHE A 439 -6.93 8.07 -33.57
N ALA A 440 -7.60 9.19 -33.84
CA ALA A 440 -7.30 10.48 -33.21
C ALA A 440 -7.43 10.37 -31.68
N TYR A 441 -8.50 9.71 -31.19
CA TYR A 441 -8.67 9.43 -29.77
C TYR A 441 -7.58 8.50 -29.21
N LEU A 442 -7.32 7.35 -29.85
CA LEU A 442 -6.30 6.43 -29.36
C LEU A 442 -4.91 7.09 -29.34
N LYS A 443 -4.59 7.99 -30.27
CA LYS A 443 -3.32 8.74 -30.26
C LYS A 443 -3.14 9.61 -29.01
N THR A 444 -4.22 10.11 -28.40
CA THR A 444 -4.12 10.86 -27.13
C THR A 444 -3.93 9.94 -25.93
N ARG A 445 -4.29 8.65 -26.04
CA ARG A 445 -4.16 7.63 -25.01
C ARG A 445 -2.96 6.71 -25.30
N GLY A 446 -1.82 6.95 -24.63
CA GLY A 446 -0.53 6.25 -24.83
C GLY A 446 -0.62 4.73 -25.06
N HIS A 447 -0.63 3.91 -24.01
CA HIS A 447 -0.74 2.45 -24.10
C HIS A 447 -2.03 1.90 -23.48
N ILE A 448 -2.89 2.80 -22.97
CA ILE A 448 -4.12 2.43 -22.26
C ILE A 448 -5.25 2.34 -23.28
N LEU A 449 -5.89 1.18 -23.36
CA LEU A 449 -7.12 0.98 -24.13
C LEU A 449 -8.33 1.47 -23.33
N PRO A 450 -9.34 2.05 -23.99
CA PRO A 450 -10.60 2.39 -23.33
C PRO A 450 -11.33 1.13 -22.87
N SER A 451 -12.16 1.24 -21.84
CA SER A 451 -12.92 0.10 -21.31
C SER A 451 -13.93 -0.47 -22.30
N ASP A 452 -14.40 0.37 -23.23
CA ASP A 452 -15.34 0.04 -24.30
C ASP A 452 -14.62 -0.24 -25.63
N PHE A 453 -13.36 -0.70 -25.60
CA PHE A 453 -12.58 -0.98 -26.82
C PHE A 453 -13.17 -2.08 -27.70
N GLU A 454 -13.91 -3.02 -27.11
CA GLU A 454 -14.63 -4.08 -27.83
C GLU A 454 -15.73 -3.52 -28.75
N ASP A 455 -16.24 -2.30 -28.49
CA ASP A 455 -17.34 -1.70 -29.26
C ASP A 455 -16.95 -1.24 -30.67
N PHE A 456 -15.66 -1.10 -30.97
CA PHE A 456 -15.19 -0.67 -32.29
C PHE A 456 -13.77 -1.18 -32.58
N GLN A 457 -13.70 -2.39 -33.15
CA GLN A 457 -12.45 -3.00 -33.60
C GLN A 457 -12.42 -3.13 -35.12
N THR A 458 -11.30 -2.70 -35.73
CA THR A 458 -10.98 -2.96 -37.13
C THR A 458 -9.53 -3.41 -37.22
N GLN A 459 -9.16 -4.13 -38.29
CA GLN A 459 -7.80 -4.63 -38.45
C GLN A 459 -6.75 -3.52 -38.35
N LYS A 460 -7.03 -2.34 -38.95
CA LYS A 460 -6.12 -1.19 -38.88
C LYS A 460 -5.92 -0.69 -37.45
N ILE A 461 -6.99 -0.63 -36.66
CA ILE A 461 -6.92 -0.20 -35.25
C ILE A 461 -6.08 -1.20 -34.44
N ILE A 462 -6.30 -2.49 -34.65
CA ILE A 462 -5.53 -3.54 -33.96
C ILE A 462 -4.05 -3.50 -34.37
N ASP A 463 -3.76 -3.33 -35.66
CA ASP A 463 -2.40 -3.22 -36.17
C ASP A 463 -1.65 -2.06 -35.48
N TYR A 464 -2.32 -0.92 -35.35
CA TYR A 464 -1.79 0.25 -34.66
C TYR A 464 -1.57 0.00 -33.17
N VAL A 465 -2.57 -0.52 -32.45
CA VAL A 465 -2.47 -0.81 -31.01
C VAL A 465 -1.33 -1.78 -30.72
N MET A 466 -1.25 -2.88 -31.47
CA MET A 466 -0.24 -3.91 -31.29
C MET A 466 1.16 -3.46 -31.72
N SER A 467 1.28 -2.47 -32.63
CA SER A 467 2.58 -1.88 -33.01
C SER A 467 3.25 -1.06 -31.91
N ARG A 468 2.50 -0.64 -30.87
CA ARG A 468 2.99 0.23 -29.79
C ARG A 468 3.89 -0.47 -28.78
N THR A 469 3.92 -1.80 -28.76
CA THR A 469 4.72 -2.56 -27.78
C THR A 469 5.42 -3.74 -28.42
N GLN A 470 6.62 -4.03 -27.92
CA GLN A 470 7.42 -5.18 -28.33
C GLN A 470 7.52 -6.26 -27.24
N SER A 471 7.07 -5.96 -26.01
CA SER A 471 7.12 -6.90 -24.89
C SER A 471 6.02 -7.95 -24.99
N SER A 472 6.39 -9.22 -24.90
CA SER A 472 5.44 -10.35 -24.91
C SER A 472 4.40 -10.25 -23.79
N ASN A 473 4.77 -9.76 -22.60
CA ASN A 473 3.82 -9.56 -21.49
C ASN A 473 2.80 -8.46 -21.78
N SER A 474 3.22 -7.35 -22.40
CA SER A 474 2.30 -6.28 -22.79
C SER A 474 1.37 -6.70 -23.92
N LYS A 475 1.88 -7.47 -24.89
CA LYS A 475 1.07 -8.06 -25.96
C LYS A 475 0.03 -9.04 -25.39
N LEU A 476 0.43 -9.89 -24.43
CA LEU A 476 -0.50 -10.78 -23.72
C LEU A 476 -1.63 -10.00 -23.05
N TRP A 477 -1.33 -8.86 -22.43
CA TRP A 477 -2.35 -8.01 -21.81
C TRP A 477 -3.32 -7.43 -22.84
N LEU A 478 -2.83 -6.90 -23.96
CA LEU A 478 -3.67 -6.35 -25.04
C LEU A 478 -4.56 -7.42 -25.68
N LEU A 479 -4.02 -8.61 -25.95
CA LEU A 479 -4.75 -9.72 -26.59
C LEU A 479 -5.94 -10.23 -25.78
N LYS A 480 -6.01 -9.94 -24.47
CA LYS A 480 -7.18 -10.25 -23.64
C LYS A 480 -8.43 -9.43 -24.03
N TYR A 481 -8.24 -8.26 -24.64
CA TYR A 481 -9.28 -7.31 -25.05
C TYR A 481 -9.50 -7.26 -26.57
N ILE A 482 -8.73 -8.04 -27.35
CA ILE A 482 -8.84 -8.11 -28.81
C ILE A 482 -9.65 -9.34 -29.18
N GLU A 483 -10.69 -9.14 -29.99
CA GLU A 483 -11.54 -10.23 -30.46
C GLU A 483 -10.73 -11.23 -31.30
N PRO A 484 -10.98 -12.54 -31.16
CA PRO A 484 -10.17 -13.58 -31.80
C PRO A 484 -9.97 -13.38 -33.30
N GLU A 485 -10.97 -12.89 -34.03
CA GLU A 485 -10.88 -12.65 -35.48
C GLU A 485 -9.86 -11.59 -35.90
N PHE A 486 -9.47 -10.67 -35.02
CA PHE A 486 -8.52 -9.60 -35.32
C PHE A 486 -7.10 -9.87 -34.80
N ARG A 487 -6.88 -11.00 -34.11
CA ARG A 487 -5.57 -11.32 -33.53
C ARG A 487 -4.55 -11.63 -34.61
N ARG A 488 -3.42 -10.94 -34.58
CA ARG A 488 -2.33 -11.12 -35.55
C ARG A 488 -1.51 -12.35 -35.19
N GLN A 489 -1.33 -13.25 -36.15
CA GLN A 489 -0.57 -14.50 -36.00
C GLN A 489 0.85 -14.30 -35.43
N VAL A 490 1.56 -13.26 -35.88
CA VAL A 490 2.93 -12.96 -35.41
C VAL A 490 2.96 -12.62 -33.91
N ASP A 491 1.96 -11.89 -33.41
CA ASP A 491 1.91 -11.55 -31.98
C ASP A 491 1.47 -12.73 -31.13
N MET A 492 0.55 -13.57 -31.64
CA MET A 492 0.14 -14.81 -30.98
C MET A 492 1.34 -15.73 -30.79
N HIS A 493 2.11 -16.01 -31.85
CA HIS A 493 3.32 -16.83 -31.78
C HIS A 493 4.32 -16.33 -30.73
N GLN A 494 4.60 -15.02 -30.76
CA GLN A 494 5.52 -14.41 -29.79
C GLN A 494 5.02 -14.56 -28.33
N VAL A 495 3.72 -14.40 -28.09
CA VAL A 495 3.13 -14.49 -26.75
C VAL A 495 3.09 -15.93 -26.26
N LEU A 496 2.72 -16.88 -27.12
CA LEU A 496 2.62 -18.31 -26.77
C LEU A 496 3.99 -18.92 -26.43
N THR A 497 5.06 -18.49 -27.10
CA THR A 497 6.42 -19.01 -26.85
C THR A 497 7.13 -18.38 -25.65
N ASN A 498 6.79 -17.14 -25.29
CA ASN A 498 7.53 -16.38 -24.26
C ASN A 498 6.76 -16.16 -22.96
N CYS A 499 5.45 -16.40 -22.92
CA CYS A 499 4.61 -16.15 -21.75
C CYS A 499 3.90 -17.43 -21.30
N LYS A 500 4.27 -17.95 -20.13
CA LYS A 500 3.62 -19.12 -19.52
C LYS A 500 2.10 -18.94 -19.36
N ASP A 501 1.65 -17.72 -19.04
CA ASP A 501 0.23 -17.42 -18.82
C ASP A 501 -0.59 -17.28 -20.12
N ALA A 502 0.05 -17.37 -21.28
CA ALA A 502 -0.64 -17.28 -22.57
C ALA A 502 -1.68 -18.39 -22.77
N ILE A 503 -1.50 -19.55 -22.13
CA ILE A 503 -2.45 -20.67 -22.13
C ILE A 503 -3.86 -20.27 -21.66
N PHE A 504 -4.02 -19.14 -20.96
CA PHE A 504 -5.31 -18.65 -20.46
C PHE A 504 -6.01 -17.65 -21.38
N LEU A 505 -5.48 -17.41 -22.59
CA LEU A 505 -6.21 -16.63 -23.60
C LEU A 505 -7.49 -17.36 -24.03
N LYS A 506 -8.58 -16.61 -24.22
CA LYS A 506 -9.85 -17.17 -24.68
C LYS A 506 -9.74 -17.60 -26.15
N ASN A 507 -10.39 -18.71 -26.51
CA ASN A 507 -10.53 -19.19 -27.88
C ASN A 507 -9.20 -19.48 -28.61
N LEU A 508 -8.22 -20.06 -27.90
CA LEU A 508 -7.01 -20.60 -28.53
C LEU A 508 -7.35 -21.83 -29.38
N SER A 509 -6.71 -21.94 -30.54
CA SER A 509 -6.73 -23.13 -31.37
C SER A 509 -5.90 -24.27 -30.77
N GLN A 510 -6.06 -25.49 -31.29
CA GLN A 510 -5.27 -26.64 -30.84
C GLN A 510 -3.76 -26.44 -31.05
N ASP A 511 -3.37 -25.87 -32.18
CA ASP A 511 -1.95 -25.65 -32.50
C ASP A 511 -1.31 -24.60 -31.60
N GLU A 512 -2.03 -23.53 -31.27
CA GLU A 512 -1.56 -22.49 -30.34
C GLU A 512 -1.37 -23.05 -28.91
N ILE A 513 -2.25 -23.96 -28.48
CA ILE A 513 -2.13 -24.65 -27.19
C ILE A 513 -0.88 -25.57 -27.18
N ARG A 514 -0.66 -26.35 -28.25
CA ARG A 514 0.54 -27.18 -28.42
C ARG A 514 1.81 -26.32 -28.36
N GLU A 515 1.78 -25.18 -29.04
CA GLU A 515 2.91 -24.26 -29.10
C GLU A 515 3.33 -23.75 -27.71
N ASN A 516 2.36 -23.35 -26.88
CA ASN A 516 2.66 -22.90 -25.52
C ASN A 516 3.16 -24.03 -24.62
N ILE A 517 2.59 -25.24 -24.72
CA ILE A 517 3.04 -26.40 -23.93
C ILE A 517 4.45 -26.83 -24.33
N ASN A 518 4.81 -26.75 -25.61
CA ASN A 518 6.17 -27.05 -26.06
C ASN A 518 7.20 -26.07 -25.47
N ALA A 519 6.83 -24.80 -25.31
CA ALA A 519 7.68 -23.79 -24.67
C ALA A 519 7.70 -23.93 -23.13
N PHE A 520 6.57 -24.33 -22.52
CA PHE A 520 6.40 -24.49 -21.07
C PHE A 520 5.78 -25.87 -20.77
N PRO A 521 6.58 -26.94 -20.73
CA PRO A 521 6.07 -28.32 -20.60
C PRO A 521 5.19 -28.57 -19.38
N GLU A 522 5.36 -27.81 -18.30
CA GLU A 522 4.51 -27.88 -17.12
C GLU A 522 3.07 -27.42 -17.35
N ASN A 523 2.81 -26.65 -18.42
CA ASN A 523 1.47 -26.23 -18.80
C ASN A 523 0.61 -27.39 -19.36
N ILE A 524 1.18 -28.59 -19.53
CA ILE A 524 0.41 -29.81 -19.81
C ILE A 524 -0.71 -30.04 -18.77
N LEU A 525 -0.52 -29.57 -17.53
CA LEU A 525 -1.53 -29.65 -16.47
C LEU A 525 -2.75 -28.75 -16.72
N PHE A 526 -2.63 -27.75 -17.60
CA PHE A 526 -3.70 -26.82 -18.00
C PHE A 526 -4.23 -27.11 -19.41
N ALA A 527 -3.72 -28.14 -20.08
CA ALA A 527 -4.16 -28.53 -21.41
C ALA A 527 -5.63 -29.03 -21.41
N PRO A 528 -6.39 -28.80 -22.49
CA PRO A 528 -7.70 -29.40 -22.66
C PRO A 528 -7.60 -30.92 -22.91
N ASP A 529 -8.69 -31.65 -22.68
CA ASP A 529 -8.68 -33.12 -22.62
C ASP A 529 -8.27 -33.79 -23.96
N TRP A 530 -8.53 -33.14 -25.11
CA TRP A 530 -8.09 -33.63 -26.42
C TRP A 530 -6.57 -33.73 -26.56
N TYR A 531 -5.79 -32.98 -25.76
CA TYR A 531 -4.33 -33.03 -25.80
C TYR A 531 -3.79 -34.38 -25.31
N GLU A 532 -4.56 -35.07 -24.44
CA GLU A 532 -4.17 -36.37 -23.89
C GLU A 532 -4.41 -37.54 -24.86
N GLU A 533 -5.36 -37.42 -25.79
CA GLU A 533 -5.69 -38.49 -26.75
C GLU A 533 -4.64 -38.67 -27.86
N GLU A 534 -3.77 -37.68 -28.09
CA GLU A 534 -2.74 -37.68 -29.13
C GLU A 534 -1.32 -38.05 -28.65
N LEU A 535 -1.10 -38.30 -27.35
CA LEU A 535 0.15 -38.89 -26.85
C LEU A 535 0.25 -40.37 -27.24
N LYS A 536 0.20 -40.67 -28.55
CA LYS A 536 0.72 -41.93 -29.08
C LYS A 536 2.23 -41.80 -29.14
N ILE A 537 2.91 -42.48 -28.21
CA ILE A 537 4.33 -42.79 -28.35
C ILE A 537 4.51 -43.41 -29.74
N PRO A 538 5.33 -42.86 -30.64
CA PRO A 538 5.63 -43.52 -31.91
C PRO A 538 6.28 -44.86 -31.59
N GLU A 539 5.66 -45.97 -31.99
CA GLU A 539 6.17 -47.33 -31.78
C GLU A 539 7.46 -47.63 -32.58
N ASP A 540 8.00 -46.66 -33.32
CA ASP A 540 9.13 -46.83 -34.23
C ASP A 540 10.53 -46.51 -33.63
N TYR A 541 10.67 -46.35 -32.31
CA TYR A 541 11.97 -46.08 -31.66
C TYR A 541 12.44 -47.14 -30.63
N PHE A 542 12.09 -48.42 -30.84
CA PHE A 542 12.72 -49.51 -30.10
C PHE A 542 13.26 -50.60 -31.05
N GLU A 543 14.56 -50.58 -31.34
CA GLU A 543 15.29 -51.83 -31.55
C GLU A 543 16.01 -52.20 -30.24
N PRO A 544 15.78 -53.40 -29.67
CA PRO A 544 16.46 -53.83 -28.46
C PRO A 544 17.95 -54.04 -28.74
N GLY A 545 18.81 -53.11 -28.26
CA GLY A 545 20.26 -53.27 -28.26
C GLY A 545 21.10 -52.09 -28.77
N TYR A 546 20.52 -50.95 -29.14
CA TYR A 546 21.30 -49.80 -29.61
C TYR A 546 21.72 -48.88 -28.46
N GLN A 547 23.03 -48.75 -28.20
CA GLN A 547 23.59 -47.73 -27.33
C GLN A 547 23.95 -46.49 -28.16
N PHE A 548 23.28 -45.37 -27.91
CA PHE A 548 23.69 -44.06 -28.44
C PHE A 548 25.07 -43.70 -27.90
N THR A 549 25.94 -43.17 -28.76
CA THR A 549 27.25 -42.63 -28.37
C THR A 549 27.26 -41.12 -28.49
N LEU A 550 28.21 -40.48 -27.82
CA LEU A 550 28.29 -39.02 -27.61
C LEU A 550 28.38 -38.16 -28.91
N PHE A 551 28.36 -38.75 -30.10
CA PHE A 551 28.39 -38.03 -31.38
C PHE A 551 27.02 -37.57 -31.88
N ASP A 552 25.93 -38.04 -31.26
CA ASP A 552 24.55 -37.70 -31.70
C ASP A 552 24.01 -36.39 -31.08
N PHE A 553 24.81 -35.69 -30.27
CA PHE A 553 24.41 -34.45 -29.59
C PHE A 553 25.29 -33.23 -29.93
N THR A 554 26.05 -33.27 -31.01
CA THR A 554 26.77 -32.09 -31.49
C THR A 554 26.62 -31.89 -32.99
N ALA A 555 25.54 -31.20 -33.37
CA ALA A 555 25.50 -30.23 -34.46
C ALA A 555 24.52 -29.11 -34.07
#